data_AF-X1CR85-F1
#
_entry.id   AF-X1CR85-F1
#
_cell.length_a   1.000
_cell.length_b   1.000
_cell.length_c   1.000
_cell.angle_alpha   90.00
_cell.angle_beta   90.00
_cell.angle_gamma   90.00
#
_symmetry.space_group_name_H-M   'P 1'
#
loop_
_entity.id
_entity.type
_entity.pdbx_description
1 polymer ?
#
loop_
_entity_poly.entity_id
_entity_poly.type
_entity_poly.pdbx_seq_one_letter_code
_entity_poly.pdbx_strand_id
1 'polypeptide(L)'
;PYPKLYFAGYTQDALKEYVEASLVHDLIGNRELTTPAELGVESNTWLNGLAEASTELRRRILDIIRHGHTGEAENLLTMMDDVYSILVTFDFTDAITGGLRRRTDTVRAVLERTRGDITTSLRQAELQAALEAMETMLAKQSSQ
;
A
#
# COMPACT_ATOMS: atom_id res chain seq x y z
N PRO A 1 22.41 25.15 -14.35
CA PRO A 1 21.76 23.95 -14.94
C PRO A 1 22.82 22.92 -15.38
N TYR A 2 22.87 21.75 -14.72
CA TYR A 2 23.82 20.66 -15.03
C TYR A 2 23.06 19.39 -15.48
N PRO A 3 22.76 19.25 -16.79
CA PRO A 3 22.00 18.10 -17.31
C PRO A 3 22.68 16.75 -17.05
N LYS A 4 24.02 16.72 -16.90
CA LYS A 4 24.79 15.50 -16.65
C LYS A 4 24.61 14.92 -15.26
N LEU A 5 24.18 15.72 -14.28
CA LEU A 5 23.82 15.22 -12.96
C LEU A 5 22.47 14.51 -13.01
N TYR A 6 21.52 14.97 -13.81
CA TYR A 6 20.19 14.36 -13.97
C TYR A 6 20.22 12.94 -14.60
N PHE A 7 21.32 12.59 -15.26
CA PHE A 7 21.55 11.28 -15.91
C PHE A 7 22.61 10.41 -15.21
N ALA A 8 23.09 10.79 -14.02
CA ALA A 8 23.86 9.87 -13.19
C ALA A 8 22.87 8.88 -12.54
N GLY A 9 23.09 7.57 -12.66
CA GLY A 9 22.14 6.56 -12.14
C GLY A 9 21.71 6.82 -10.69
N TYR A 10 22.62 7.32 -9.85
CA TYR A 10 22.36 7.66 -8.45
C TYR A 10 21.34 8.80 -8.23
N THR A 11 21.26 9.79 -9.12
CA THR A 11 20.27 10.88 -8.96
C THR A 11 18.88 10.45 -9.41
N GLN A 12 18.78 9.57 -10.41
CA GLN A 12 17.50 9.02 -10.84
C GLN A 12 16.93 8.08 -9.77
N ASP A 13 17.78 7.32 -9.09
CA ASP A 13 17.35 6.45 -8.00
C ASP A 13 16.97 7.27 -6.76
N ALA A 14 17.75 8.28 -6.37
CA ALA A 14 17.37 9.20 -5.30
C ALA A 14 16.05 9.95 -5.59
N LEU A 15 15.79 10.30 -6.85
CA LEU A 15 14.54 10.95 -7.25
C LEU A 15 13.35 10.00 -7.12
N LYS A 16 13.49 8.72 -7.50
CA LYS A 16 12.45 7.71 -7.31
C LYS A 16 12.14 7.49 -5.84
N GLU A 17 13.18 7.32 -5.01
CA GLU A 17 13.02 7.16 -3.56
C GLU A 17 12.33 8.39 -2.94
N TYR A 18 12.66 9.60 -3.41
CA TYR A 18 11.98 10.82 -2.96
C TYR A 18 10.49 10.85 -3.33
N VAL A 19 10.16 10.48 -4.58
CA VAL A 19 8.76 10.41 -5.05
C VAL A 19 7.99 9.34 -4.27
N GLU A 20 8.55 8.14 -4.12
CA GLU A 20 7.96 7.05 -3.35
C GLU A 20 7.70 7.49 -1.91
N ALA A 21 8.72 8.01 -1.22
CA ALA A 21 8.60 8.44 0.17
C ALA A 21 7.54 9.54 0.36
N SER A 22 7.46 10.48 -0.57
CA SER A 22 6.45 11.55 -0.55
C SER A 22 5.04 10.98 -0.68
N LEU A 23 4.83 10.07 -1.63
CA LEU A 23 3.53 9.45 -1.86
C LEU A 23 3.13 8.51 -0.71
N VAL A 24 4.07 7.73 -0.16
CA VAL A 24 3.82 6.89 1.03
C VAL A 24 3.40 7.76 2.21
N HIS A 25 4.08 8.88 2.45
CA HIS A 25 3.73 9.81 3.51
C HIS A 25 2.30 10.35 3.35
N ASP A 26 1.94 10.77 2.13
CA ASP A 26 0.61 11.30 1.84
C ASP A 26 -0.48 10.24 2.03
N LEU A 27 -0.26 9.02 1.52
CA LEU A 27 -1.17 7.89 1.66
C LEU A 27 -1.39 7.53 3.13
N ILE A 28 -0.32 7.26 3.89
CA ILE A 28 -0.43 6.91 5.32
C ILE A 28 -1.09 8.05 6.11
N GLY A 29 -0.84 9.29 5.72
CA GLY A 29 -1.44 10.48 6.34
C GLY A 29 -2.90 10.74 5.93
N ASN A 30 -3.48 9.94 5.02
CA ASN A 30 -4.77 10.20 4.39
C ASN A 30 -4.88 11.63 3.83
N ARG A 31 -3.82 12.07 3.14
CA ARG A 31 -3.70 13.41 2.54
C ARG A 31 -3.99 13.33 1.04
N GLU A 32 -4.26 14.48 0.44
CA GLU A 32 -4.23 14.61 -1.01
C GLU A 32 -2.82 14.28 -1.54
N LEU A 33 -2.75 13.51 -2.63
CA LEU A 33 -1.47 13.08 -3.20
C LEU A 33 -0.74 14.27 -3.80
N THR A 34 0.50 14.49 -3.39
CA THR A 34 1.37 15.49 -4.02
C THR A 34 1.50 15.20 -5.52
N THR A 35 1.21 16.20 -6.36
CA THR A 35 1.16 16.06 -7.82
C THR A 35 2.55 15.96 -8.45
N PRO A 36 2.68 15.46 -9.69
CA PRO A 36 3.96 15.45 -10.40
C PRO A 36 4.60 16.84 -10.52
N ALA A 37 3.78 17.88 -10.72
CA ALA A 37 4.24 19.25 -10.86
C ALA A 37 4.82 19.82 -9.54
N GLU A 38 4.19 19.51 -8.41
CA GLU A 38 4.68 19.90 -7.09
C GLU A 38 5.99 19.18 -6.72
N LEU A 39 6.15 17.93 -7.14
CA LEU A 39 7.39 17.17 -6.95
C LEU A 39 8.47 17.50 -7.98
N GLY A 40 8.13 18.25 -9.05
CA GLY A 40 9.05 18.58 -10.12
C GLY A 40 9.52 17.38 -10.95
N VAL A 41 8.64 16.37 -11.12
CA VAL A 41 8.96 15.12 -11.82
C VAL A 41 8.05 14.85 -13.01
N GLU A 42 8.54 14.06 -13.95
CA GLU A 42 7.77 13.57 -15.09
C GLU A 42 6.60 12.68 -14.61
N SER A 43 5.46 12.74 -15.32
CA SER A 43 4.27 11.96 -14.97
C SER A 43 4.54 10.45 -14.92
N ASN A 44 5.44 9.94 -15.78
CA ASN A 44 5.82 8.53 -15.74
C ASN A 44 6.52 8.17 -14.41
N THR A 45 7.39 9.03 -13.89
CA THR A 45 8.18 8.80 -12.68
C THR A 45 7.24 8.81 -11.47
N TRP A 46 6.29 9.75 -11.48
CA TRP A 46 5.22 9.81 -10.49
C TRP A 46 4.33 8.57 -10.49
N LEU A 47 3.85 8.10 -11.65
CA LEU A 47 3.01 6.90 -11.75
C LEU A 47 3.74 5.63 -11.31
N ASN A 48 5.02 5.51 -11.66
CA ASN A 48 5.86 4.39 -11.19
C ASN A 48 6.07 4.46 -9.67
N GLY A 49 6.33 5.66 -9.11
CA GLY A 49 6.46 5.87 -7.68
C GLY A 49 5.16 5.60 -6.91
N LEU A 50 4.00 5.92 -7.50
CA LEU A 50 2.69 5.59 -6.92
C LEU A 50 2.48 4.08 -6.83
N ALA A 51 2.89 3.34 -7.86
CA ALA A 51 2.84 1.88 -7.84
C ALA A 51 3.79 1.28 -6.76
N GLU A 52 5.00 1.83 -6.62
CA GLU A 52 5.96 1.41 -5.56
C GLU A 52 5.41 1.73 -4.16
N ALA A 53 4.92 2.96 -3.95
CA ALA A 53 4.31 3.39 -2.69
C ALA A 53 3.13 2.49 -2.27
N SER A 54 2.28 2.09 -3.21
CA SER A 54 1.19 1.13 -2.94
C SER A 54 1.71 -0.22 -2.45
N THR A 55 2.83 -0.70 -3.00
CA THR A 55 3.44 -1.95 -2.51
C THR A 55 4.07 -1.79 -1.12
N GLU A 56 4.55 -0.60 -0.76
CA GLU A 56 5.07 -0.30 0.57
C GLU A 56 3.94 -0.23 1.63
N LEU A 57 2.72 0.20 1.24
CA LEU A 57 1.55 0.15 2.13
C LEU A 57 1.28 -1.27 2.65
N ARG A 58 1.55 -2.31 1.86
CA ARG A 58 1.45 -3.70 2.33
C ARG A 58 2.34 -3.95 3.54
N ARG A 59 3.58 -3.44 3.55
CA ARG A 59 4.49 -3.62 4.69
C ARG A 59 3.88 -3.02 5.94
N ARG A 60 3.37 -1.78 5.82
CA ARG A 60 2.67 -1.08 6.91
C ARG A 60 1.45 -1.85 7.41
N ILE A 61 0.61 -2.36 6.50
CA ILE A 61 -0.56 -3.19 6.84
C ILE A 61 -0.17 -4.43 7.64
N LEU A 62 0.87 -5.16 7.20
CA LEU A 62 1.32 -6.36 7.91
C LEU A 62 1.86 -6.02 9.31
N ASP A 63 2.56 -4.89 9.48
CA ASP A 63 3.00 -4.43 10.79
C ASP A 63 1.83 -4.05 11.70
N ILE A 64 0.79 -3.40 11.17
CA ILE A 64 -0.43 -3.06 11.90
C ILE A 64 -1.16 -4.34 12.37
N ILE A 65 -1.33 -5.32 11.46
CA ILE A 65 -1.97 -6.61 11.75
C ILE A 65 -1.25 -7.35 12.88
N ARG A 66 0.08 -7.33 12.90
CA ARG A 66 0.88 -7.96 13.96
C ARG A 66 0.59 -7.42 15.36
N HIS A 67 0.04 -6.21 15.47
CA HIS A 67 -0.34 -5.59 16.74
C HIS A 67 -1.85 -5.71 17.05
N GLY A 68 -2.61 -6.45 16.23
CA GLY A 68 -4.05 -6.69 16.44
C GLY A 68 -4.97 -5.54 16.03
N HIS A 69 -4.46 -4.52 15.33
CA HIS A 69 -5.25 -3.39 14.88
C HIS A 69 -5.80 -3.64 13.46
N THR A 70 -7.10 -3.84 13.28
CA THR A 70 -7.67 -4.12 11.95
C THR A 70 -8.15 -2.88 11.20
N GLY A 71 -8.65 -1.85 11.89
CA GLY A 71 -9.24 -0.67 11.23
C GLY A 71 -8.26 0.17 10.41
N GLU A 72 -7.04 0.43 10.92
CA GLU A 72 -6.01 1.16 10.15
C GLU A 72 -5.55 0.35 8.93
N ALA A 73 -5.46 -0.98 9.07
CA ALA A 73 -5.10 -1.87 7.97
C ALA A 73 -6.14 -1.88 6.85
N GLU A 74 -7.43 -1.86 7.19
CA GLU A 74 -8.52 -1.76 6.21
C GLU A 74 -8.50 -0.44 5.45
N ASN A 75 -8.26 0.69 6.14
CA ASN A 75 -8.15 2.00 5.49
C ASN A 75 -6.99 2.03 4.46
N LEU A 76 -5.83 1.49 4.84
CA LEU A 76 -4.69 1.40 3.92
C LEU A 76 -4.97 0.45 2.76
N LEU A 77 -5.72 -0.63 2.97
CA LEU A 77 -6.15 -1.52 1.89
C LEU A 77 -7.05 -0.80 0.89
N THR A 78 -7.99 0.03 1.35
CA THR A 78 -8.82 0.88 0.48
C THR A 78 -7.96 1.82 -0.35
N MET A 79 -6.95 2.46 0.25
CA MET A 79 -6.03 3.33 -0.50
C MET A 79 -5.24 2.55 -1.57
N MET A 80 -4.84 1.31 -1.29
CA MET A 80 -4.20 0.47 -2.31
C MET A 80 -5.14 0.18 -3.49
N ASP A 81 -6.43 -0.04 -3.22
CA ASP A 81 -7.46 -0.26 -4.24
C ASP A 81 -7.72 1.01 -5.09
N ASP A 82 -7.74 2.18 -4.45
CA ASP A 82 -7.85 3.48 -5.13
C ASP A 82 -6.65 3.73 -6.05
N VAL A 83 -5.44 3.48 -5.56
CA VAL A 83 -4.21 3.57 -6.38
C VAL A 83 -4.29 2.62 -7.56
N TYR A 84 -4.68 1.37 -7.35
CA TYR A 84 -4.82 0.39 -8.42
C TYR A 84 -5.85 0.85 -9.47
N SER A 85 -6.98 1.39 -9.02
CA SER A 85 -8.03 1.96 -9.88
C SER A 85 -7.52 3.14 -10.71
N ILE A 86 -6.72 4.03 -10.13
CA ILE A 86 -6.05 5.11 -10.87
C ILE A 86 -5.13 4.52 -11.92
N LEU A 87 -4.22 3.62 -11.53
CA LEU A 87 -3.20 3.07 -12.43
C LEU A 87 -3.81 2.35 -13.65
N VAL A 88 -4.90 1.62 -13.48
CA VAL A 88 -5.55 0.89 -14.59
C VAL A 88 -6.27 1.81 -15.59
N THR A 89 -6.57 3.05 -15.23
CA THR A 89 -7.18 4.02 -16.15
C THR A 89 -6.21 4.57 -17.21
N PHE A 90 -4.90 4.47 -16.96
CA PHE A 90 -3.89 4.92 -17.92
C PHE A 90 -3.74 3.89 -19.04
N ASP A 91 -4.04 4.29 -20.28
CA ASP A 91 -3.85 3.44 -21.46
C ASP A 91 -2.35 3.18 -21.67
N PHE A 92 -1.94 1.91 -21.51
CA PHE A 92 -0.52 1.54 -21.46
C PHE A 92 0.06 1.40 -22.87
N THR A 93 0.41 2.52 -23.51
CA THR A 93 1.40 2.46 -24.57
C THR A 93 2.78 2.31 -23.93
N ASP A 94 3.30 1.07 -23.85
CA ASP A 94 4.55 0.73 -23.13
C ASP A 94 5.75 1.60 -23.52
N ALA A 95 5.79 2.12 -24.74
CA ALA A 95 6.84 3.02 -25.25
C ALA A 95 6.89 4.38 -24.53
N ILE A 96 5.81 4.80 -23.87
CA ILE A 96 5.67 6.11 -23.21
C ILE A 96 5.61 5.95 -21.68
N THR A 97 5.05 4.84 -21.19
CA THR A 97 4.79 4.63 -19.75
C THR A 97 5.94 3.97 -18.98
N GLY A 98 6.97 3.44 -19.67
CA GLY A 98 8.18 2.93 -19.02
C GLY A 98 7.97 1.66 -18.21
N GLY A 99 7.10 0.74 -18.67
CA GLY A 99 6.84 -0.53 -17.98
C GLY A 99 5.75 -0.46 -16.90
N LEU A 100 4.94 0.60 -16.91
CA LEU A 100 3.85 0.81 -15.95
C LEU A 100 2.88 -0.36 -15.90
N ARG A 101 2.56 -1.00 -17.04
CA ARG A 101 1.68 -2.17 -17.11
C ARG A 101 2.12 -3.30 -16.16
N ARG A 102 3.41 -3.66 -16.20
CA ARG A 102 3.99 -4.70 -15.34
C ARG A 102 3.89 -4.34 -13.86
N ARG A 103 4.06 -3.06 -13.55
CA ARG A 103 3.93 -2.56 -12.17
C ARG A 103 2.49 -2.56 -11.70
N THR A 104 1.54 -2.15 -12.53
CA THR A 104 0.11 -2.24 -12.25
C THR A 104 -0.32 -3.69 -11.97
N ASP A 105 0.19 -4.65 -12.75
CA ASP A 105 -0.06 -6.08 -12.48
C ASP A 105 0.56 -6.55 -11.16
N THR A 106 1.73 -6.01 -10.79
CA THR A 106 2.38 -6.28 -9.50
C THR A 106 1.55 -5.70 -8.35
N VAL A 107 1.07 -4.46 -8.48
CA VAL A 107 0.17 -3.82 -7.52
C VAL A 107 -1.09 -4.66 -7.34
N ARG A 108 -1.72 -5.11 -8.43
CA ARG A 108 -2.89 -6.01 -8.37
C ARG A 108 -2.58 -7.27 -7.55
N ALA A 109 -1.49 -7.96 -7.85
CA ALA A 109 -1.12 -9.20 -7.14
C ALA A 109 -0.85 -8.96 -5.65
N VAL A 110 -0.23 -7.82 -5.32
CA VAL A 110 0.07 -7.40 -3.94
C VAL A 110 -1.21 -7.02 -3.20
N LEU A 111 -2.12 -6.29 -3.83
CA LEU A 111 -3.44 -5.92 -3.31
C LEU A 111 -4.26 -7.16 -2.95
N GLU A 112 -4.42 -8.11 -3.88
CA GLU A 112 -5.21 -9.32 -3.63
C GLU A 112 -4.65 -10.17 -2.48
N ARG A 113 -3.32 -10.31 -2.40
CA ARG A 113 -2.68 -11.02 -1.28
C ARG A 113 -2.93 -10.30 0.04
N THR A 114 -2.86 -8.97 0.05
CA THR A 114 -3.04 -8.17 1.27
C THR A 114 -4.48 -8.25 1.78
N ARG A 115 -5.46 -8.26 0.87
CA ARG A 115 -6.87 -8.52 1.20
C ARG A 115 -7.05 -9.89 1.87
N GLY A 116 -6.39 -10.92 1.34
CA GLY A 116 -6.40 -12.27 1.93
C GLY A 116 -5.79 -12.32 3.33
N ASP A 117 -4.66 -11.63 3.54
CA ASP A 117 -3.98 -11.56 4.83
C ASP A 117 -4.84 -10.86 5.90
N ILE A 118 -5.43 -9.70 5.56
CA ILE A 118 -6.37 -8.98 6.45
C ILE A 118 -7.56 -9.86 6.80
N THR A 119 -8.18 -10.50 5.80
CA THR A 119 -9.35 -11.37 6.03
C THR A 119 -9.01 -12.52 6.97
N THR A 120 -7.86 -13.16 6.76
CA THR A 120 -7.40 -14.27 7.61
C THR A 120 -7.17 -13.81 9.04
N SER A 121 -6.49 -12.68 9.23
CA SER A 121 -6.24 -12.13 10.56
C SER A 121 -7.54 -11.77 11.30
N LEU A 122 -8.51 -11.15 10.61
CA LEU A 122 -9.80 -10.82 11.19
C LEU A 122 -10.53 -12.08 11.68
N ARG A 123 -10.60 -13.12 10.84
CA ARG A 123 -11.24 -14.39 11.21
C ARG A 123 -10.56 -15.09 12.39
N GLN A 124 -9.23 -14.99 12.48
CA GLN A 124 -8.48 -15.52 13.63
C GLN A 124 -8.82 -14.76 14.92
N ALA A 125 -8.92 -13.43 14.87
CA ALA A 125 -9.32 -12.62 16.01
C ALA A 125 -10.76 -12.90 16.47
N GLU A 126 -11.71 -13.03 15.53
CA GLU A 126 -13.09 -13.42 15.84
C GLU A 126 -13.17 -14.80 16.50
N LEU A 127 -12.39 -15.77 16.00
CA LEU A 127 -12.32 -17.11 16.57
C LEU A 127 -11.74 -17.09 17.99
N GLN A 128 -10.66 -16.34 18.21
CA GLN A 128 -10.07 -16.18 19.54
C GLN A 128 -11.09 -15.61 20.53
N ALA A 129 -11.80 -14.54 20.16
CA ALA A 129 -12.82 -13.93 21.01
C ALA A 129 -13.97 -14.91 21.33
N ALA A 130 -14.39 -15.72 20.36
CA ALA A 130 -15.41 -16.75 20.59
C ALA A 130 -14.95 -17.84 21.58
N LEU A 131 -13.67 -18.25 21.51
CA LEU A 131 -13.10 -19.22 22.44
C LEU A 131 -12.99 -18.64 23.87
N GLU A 132 -12.53 -17.40 24.02
CA GLU A 132 -12.47 -16.72 25.33
C GLU A 132 -13.86 -16.55 25.96
N ALA A 133 -14.87 -16.22 25.14
CA ALA A 133 -16.27 -16.15 25.59
C ALA A 133 -16.78 -17.51 26.06
N MET A 134 -16.47 -18.58 25.33
CA MET A 134 -16.84 -19.95 25.70
C MET A 134 -16.17 -20.38 27.01
N GLU A 135 -14.87 -20.11 27.18
CA GLU A 135 -14.13 -20.39 28.42
C GLU A 135 -14.78 -19.68 29.62
N THR A 136 -15.13 -18.41 29.45
CA THR A 136 -15.81 -17.61 30.49
C THR A 136 -17.17 -18.19 30.87
N MET A 137 -17.93 -18.70 29.90
CA MET A 137 -19.23 -19.34 30.17
C MET A 137 -19.07 -20.64 30.96
N LEU A 138 -18.09 -21.48 30.60
CA LEU A 138 -17.82 -22.74 31.29
C LEU A 138 -17.34 -22.51 32.73
N ALA A 139 -16.48 -21.52 32.96
CA ALA A 139 -16.04 -21.15 34.31
C ALA A 139 -17.20 -20.73 35.23
N LYS A 140 -18.20 -20.02 34.70
CA LYS A 140 -19.40 -19.63 35.44
C LYS A 140 -20.29 -20.83 35.81
N GLN A 141 -20.45 -21.79 34.90
CA GLN A 141 -21.23 -23.00 35.15
C GLN A 141 -20.55 -23.95 36.16
N SER A 142 -19.21 -23.94 36.20
CA SER A 142 -18.41 -24.77 37.13
C SER A 142 -18.42 -24.25 38.58
N SER A 143 -18.87 -23.01 38.78
CA SER A 143 -18.90 -22.33 40.08
C SER A 143 -20.31 -22.27 40.71
N GLN A 144 -21.30 -22.93 40.09
CA GLN A 144 -22.65 -23.18 40.62
C GLN A 144 -22.81 -24.64 41.00
#